data_AF-A0A9W7J574-F1
#
_entry.id   AF-A0A9W7J574-F1
#
_cell.length_a   1.000
_cell.length_b   1.000
_cell.length_c   1.000
_cell.angle_alpha   90.00
_cell.angle_beta   90.00
_cell.angle_gamma   90.00
#
_symmetry.space_group_name_H-M   'P 1'
#
loop_
_entity.id
_entity.type
_entity.pdbx_description
1 polymer ?
#
loop_
_entity_poly.entity_id
_entity_poly.type
_entity_poly.pdbx_seq_one_letter_code
_entity_poly.pdbx_strand_id
1 'polypeptide(L)'
;MVFEVSKVPTTPIDGQKPGTSGLRKKVKVFVQPHYLHNFVQSTFNALTPEKVRGATLVVSGDGRYFSKDAIQIIIKMSAANGVRRVWVGQNGLLSTPAVSAVIRERVGADGSKATGAFILTASHNPGGPNEDFGIKYNMENGGPAPEAITDKIFENTKTIKEYLIAEGLPNVDISATGVTSFTGPEGPFDVEVFDSASDYVKLMKSIFDFELIRKLLSSPKFTFCYDALHGVGGAYANRIFVEELGAQQSSLLNCIPKEDFGGGHPDPNLTYAKELVERMGLGKSKSEVEPPEFGAAADGDADRNMILGKRFFVTPSDSVAIIAANAVNTIPYFSSGLKGVARSMPTSAALDVVAKNLGLKFFEVPTGWKFFGNLMDAGMCSICGEESFGTGSDHIREKDGIWAVLAWLSILAYKNKENLNGDKLVSVEDIVRQHWATYGRHYYTRYDYENVDAGGAKDLMANMVKLMPSLDEINNIVKGVRSDVSKVVNADEFEYKDPVDGSVSKNQGIRFFFEDGSRLVFRLSGTGSEGATIRLYIEQYEKDPSKIGRDSQEALAPLVEVALKLSKMKEFTGRSAPTVIT
;
A
#
# COMPACT_ATOMS: atom_id res chain seq x y z
N MET A 1 -35.59 -23.84 2.40
CA MET A 1 -35.54 -24.07 0.95
C MET A 1 -34.07 -24.23 0.59
N VAL A 2 -33.70 -25.30 -0.12
CA VAL A 2 -32.31 -25.52 -0.55
C VAL A 2 -32.06 -24.66 -1.79
N PHE A 3 -30.99 -23.88 -1.84
CA PHE A 3 -30.67 -23.13 -3.06
C PHE A 3 -30.13 -24.07 -4.14
N GLU A 4 -30.40 -23.75 -5.40
CA GLU A 4 -29.92 -24.53 -6.54
C GLU A 4 -28.64 -23.92 -7.11
N VAL A 5 -27.75 -24.78 -7.62
CA VAL A 5 -26.52 -24.36 -8.30
C VAL A 5 -26.71 -24.48 -9.80
N SER A 6 -26.49 -23.37 -10.50
CA SER A 6 -26.56 -23.29 -11.96
C SER A 6 -25.16 -23.22 -12.55
N LYS A 7 -24.97 -23.93 -13.68
CA LYS A 7 -23.81 -23.75 -14.56
C LYS A 7 -24.19 -22.76 -15.65
N VAL A 8 -23.50 -21.64 -15.73
CA VAL A 8 -23.77 -20.61 -16.73
C VAL A 8 -22.65 -20.60 -17.77
N PRO A 9 -22.96 -20.89 -19.06
CA PRO A 9 -22.00 -20.77 -20.14
C PRO A 9 -21.45 -19.34 -20.27
N THR A 10 -20.17 -19.23 -20.59
CA THR A 10 -19.47 -17.95 -20.80
C THR A 10 -18.34 -18.15 -21.82
N THR A 11 -17.71 -17.05 -22.23
CA THR A 11 -16.51 -17.06 -23.08
C THR A 11 -15.38 -16.27 -22.41
N PRO A 12 -14.10 -16.57 -22.70
CA PRO A 12 -12.99 -15.75 -22.25
C PRO A 12 -13.17 -14.27 -22.61
N ILE A 13 -12.75 -13.38 -21.71
CA ILE A 13 -12.76 -11.93 -21.95
C ILE A 13 -11.32 -11.43 -21.74
N ASP A 14 -10.80 -10.72 -22.74
CA ASP A 14 -9.43 -10.23 -22.71
C ASP A 14 -9.17 -9.23 -21.56
N GLY A 15 -7.91 -9.18 -21.12
CA GLY A 15 -7.44 -8.15 -20.19
C GLY A 15 -7.73 -8.42 -18.71
N GLN A 16 -8.09 -9.65 -18.33
CA GLN A 16 -8.28 -10.07 -16.93
C GLN A 16 -6.99 -10.52 -16.22
N LYS A 17 -5.83 -9.94 -16.57
CA LYS A 17 -4.56 -10.22 -15.89
C LYS A 17 -4.47 -9.44 -14.58
N PRO A 18 -4.34 -10.10 -13.41
CA PRO A 18 -4.07 -9.39 -12.15
C PRO A 18 -2.73 -8.65 -12.22
N GLY A 19 -2.70 -7.40 -11.74
CA GLY A 19 -1.46 -6.67 -11.52
C GLY A 19 -0.77 -7.08 -10.21
N THR A 20 0.18 -6.27 -9.76
CA THR A 20 0.90 -6.49 -8.48
C THR A 20 -0.02 -6.52 -7.25
N SER A 21 -1.22 -5.95 -7.35
CA SER A 21 -2.18 -5.83 -6.25
C SER A 21 -3.62 -5.96 -6.76
N GLY A 22 -3.91 -7.04 -7.49
CA GLY A 22 -5.24 -7.39 -7.99
C GLY A 22 -5.55 -6.92 -9.42
N LEU A 23 -6.73 -7.28 -9.92
CA LEU A 23 -7.25 -6.82 -11.20
C LEU A 23 -7.94 -5.46 -11.02
N ARG A 24 -7.55 -4.46 -11.82
CA ARG A 24 -8.14 -3.11 -11.82
C ARG A 24 -8.58 -2.72 -13.22
N LYS A 25 -9.80 -2.19 -13.33
CA LYS A 25 -10.41 -1.69 -14.56
C LYS A 25 -11.44 -0.62 -14.23
N LYS A 26 -11.87 0.14 -15.23
CA LYS A 26 -13.03 1.02 -15.09
C LYS A 26 -14.27 0.20 -14.68
N VAL A 27 -15.13 0.77 -13.83
CA VAL A 27 -16.40 0.19 -13.38
C VAL A 27 -17.23 -0.30 -14.56
N LYS A 28 -17.29 0.49 -15.65
CA LYS A 28 -17.98 0.14 -16.91
C LYS A 28 -17.57 -1.20 -17.53
N VAL A 29 -16.39 -1.72 -17.18
CA VAL A 29 -15.90 -3.04 -17.61
C VAL A 29 -16.41 -4.12 -16.66
N PHE A 30 -16.32 -3.90 -15.34
CA PHE A 30 -16.78 -4.88 -14.33
C PHE A 30 -18.27 -5.16 -14.37
N VAL A 31 -19.08 -4.15 -14.71
CA VAL A 31 -20.54 -4.29 -14.83
C VAL A 31 -20.98 -4.94 -16.14
N GLN A 32 -20.06 -5.22 -17.07
CA GLN A 32 -20.39 -5.98 -18.28
C GLN A 32 -20.79 -7.40 -17.91
N PRO A 33 -21.75 -8.00 -18.63
CA PRO A 33 -22.13 -9.39 -18.43
C PRO A 33 -20.90 -10.30 -18.35
N HIS A 34 -20.91 -11.21 -17.38
CA HIS A 34 -19.88 -12.22 -17.15
C HIS A 34 -18.48 -11.72 -16.75
N TYR A 35 -18.17 -10.42 -16.79
CA TYR A 35 -16.80 -9.95 -16.51
C TYR A 35 -16.34 -10.30 -15.09
N LEU A 36 -17.06 -9.81 -14.06
CA LEU A 36 -16.76 -10.15 -12.66
C LEU A 36 -16.86 -11.66 -12.42
N HIS A 37 -17.90 -12.31 -12.94
CA HIS A 37 -18.15 -13.74 -12.78
C HIS A 37 -16.98 -14.59 -13.29
N ASN A 38 -16.48 -14.29 -14.50
CA ASN A 38 -15.37 -15.01 -15.09
C ASN A 38 -14.12 -14.91 -14.23
N PHE A 39 -13.83 -13.73 -13.69
CA PHE A 39 -12.65 -13.53 -12.85
C PHE A 39 -12.77 -14.25 -11.50
N VAL A 40 -13.93 -14.17 -10.84
CA VAL A 40 -14.19 -14.85 -9.57
C VAL A 40 -14.13 -16.37 -9.73
N GLN A 41 -14.76 -16.92 -10.78
CA GLN A 41 -14.66 -18.35 -11.07
C GLN A 41 -13.23 -18.78 -11.41
N SER A 42 -12.51 -17.98 -12.21
CA SER A 42 -11.11 -18.26 -12.54
C SER A 42 -10.22 -18.26 -11.30
N THR A 43 -10.57 -17.46 -10.29
CA THR A 43 -9.92 -17.46 -8.98
C THR A 43 -10.17 -18.76 -8.23
N PHE A 44 -11.41 -19.23 -8.14
CA PHE A 44 -11.70 -20.55 -7.55
C PHE A 44 -11.00 -21.69 -8.30
N ASN A 45 -10.99 -21.64 -9.63
CA ASN A 45 -10.34 -22.66 -10.47
C ASN A 45 -8.81 -22.66 -10.32
N ALA A 46 -8.19 -21.58 -9.83
CA ALA A 46 -6.75 -21.52 -9.59
C ALA A 46 -6.33 -22.18 -8.27
N LEU A 47 -7.30 -22.43 -7.39
CA LEU A 47 -7.14 -23.08 -6.10
C LEU A 47 -7.47 -24.58 -6.22
N THR A 48 -6.95 -25.39 -5.30
CA THR A 48 -7.34 -26.80 -5.25
C THR A 48 -8.77 -26.91 -4.69
N PRO A 49 -9.54 -27.97 -5.03
CA PRO A 49 -10.89 -28.15 -4.51
C PRO A 49 -10.99 -28.08 -2.98
N GLU A 50 -9.97 -28.58 -2.27
CA GLU A 50 -9.89 -28.60 -0.81
C GLU A 50 -9.68 -27.20 -0.21
N LYS A 51 -9.13 -26.25 -0.97
CA LYS A 51 -8.99 -24.85 -0.56
C LYS A 51 -10.26 -24.03 -0.76
N VAL A 52 -11.23 -24.54 -1.53
CA VAL A 52 -12.50 -23.86 -1.84
C VAL A 52 -13.67 -24.50 -1.11
N ARG A 53 -13.85 -25.81 -1.26
CA ARG A 53 -14.94 -26.56 -0.63
C ARG A 53 -14.76 -26.59 0.88
N GLY A 54 -15.79 -26.22 1.62
CA GLY A 54 -15.72 -26.15 3.08
C GLY A 54 -15.01 -24.90 3.63
N ALA A 55 -14.49 -24.02 2.76
CA ALA A 55 -13.72 -22.85 3.19
C ALA A 55 -14.57 -21.82 3.94
N THR A 56 -13.89 -21.01 4.77
CA THR A 56 -14.40 -19.71 5.21
C THR A 56 -13.65 -18.64 4.41
N LEU A 57 -14.37 -17.73 3.74
CA LEU A 57 -13.76 -16.64 2.96
C LEU A 57 -14.20 -15.28 3.52
N VAL A 58 -13.33 -14.28 3.41
CA VAL A 58 -13.72 -12.88 3.65
C VAL A 58 -14.08 -12.20 2.33
N VAL A 59 -15.18 -11.45 2.28
CA VAL A 59 -15.59 -10.68 1.10
C VAL A 59 -16.01 -9.28 1.55
N SER A 60 -15.15 -8.29 1.33
CA SER A 60 -15.37 -6.89 1.74
C SER A 60 -14.45 -5.97 0.94
N GLY A 61 -14.52 -4.66 1.15
CA GLY A 61 -13.67 -3.73 0.44
C GLY A 61 -13.70 -2.32 0.99
N ASP A 62 -13.31 -1.38 0.14
CA ASP A 62 -13.15 0.01 0.54
C ASP A 62 -14.43 0.86 0.48
N GLY A 63 -15.53 0.27 0.04
CA GLY A 63 -16.83 0.92 -0.07
C GLY A 63 -17.04 1.73 -1.35
N ARG A 64 -16.11 1.67 -2.33
CA ARG A 64 -16.32 2.31 -3.64
C ARG A 64 -17.56 1.80 -4.34
N TYR A 65 -18.08 2.60 -5.28
CA TYR A 65 -19.20 2.26 -6.14
C TYR A 65 -19.04 0.84 -6.72
N PHE A 66 -20.16 0.11 -6.85
CA PHE A 66 -20.25 -1.31 -7.26
C PHE A 66 -19.82 -2.34 -6.21
N SER A 67 -19.20 -1.96 -5.09
CA SER A 67 -18.76 -2.93 -4.07
C SER A 67 -19.93 -3.74 -3.49
N LYS A 68 -21.06 -3.10 -3.18
CA LYS A 68 -22.24 -3.78 -2.62
C LYS A 68 -22.77 -4.87 -3.55
N ASP A 69 -22.86 -4.58 -4.84
CA ASP A 69 -23.34 -5.54 -5.85
C ASP A 69 -22.33 -6.68 -6.04
N ALA A 70 -21.04 -6.35 -6.13
CA ALA A 70 -19.98 -7.34 -6.25
C ALA A 70 -19.92 -8.29 -5.05
N ILE A 71 -20.16 -7.81 -3.82
CA ILE A 71 -20.26 -8.68 -2.62
C ILE A 71 -21.37 -9.71 -2.79
N GLN A 72 -22.56 -9.29 -3.22
CA GLN A 72 -23.69 -10.21 -3.41
C GLN A 72 -23.38 -11.26 -4.48
N ILE A 73 -22.79 -10.85 -5.61
CA ILE A 73 -22.36 -11.77 -6.67
C ILE A 73 -21.36 -12.80 -6.13
N ILE A 74 -20.33 -12.35 -5.41
CA ILE A 74 -19.29 -13.23 -4.87
C ILE A 74 -19.87 -14.18 -3.81
N ILE A 75 -20.81 -13.74 -2.97
CA ILE A 75 -21.52 -14.61 -2.01
C ILE A 75 -22.22 -15.75 -2.75
N LYS A 76 -23.00 -15.44 -3.79
CA LYS A 76 -23.74 -16.45 -4.59
C LYS A 76 -22.80 -17.42 -5.30
N MET A 77 -21.69 -16.92 -5.84
CA MET A 77 -20.67 -17.74 -6.48
C MET A 77 -19.91 -18.59 -5.47
N SER A 78 -19.61 -18.07 -4.28
CA SER A 78 -18.95 -18.81 -3.20
C SER A 78 -19.82 -19.99 -2.76
N ALA A 79 -21.12 -19.74 -2.52
CA ALA A 79 -22.09 -20.78 -2.18
C ALA A 79 -22.13 -21.88 -3.26
N ALA A 80 -22.14 -21.49 -4.54
CA ALA A 80 -22.18 -22.41 -5.67
C ALA A 80 -20.89 -23.22 -5.89
N ASN A 81 -19.74 -22.69 -5.44
CA ASN A 81 -18.44 -23.37 -5.49
C ASN A 81 -18.15 -24.23 -4.24
N GLY A 82 -19.10 -24.33 -3.31
CA GLY A 82 -18.99 -25.19 -2.12
C GLY A 82 -18.30 -24.56 -0.91
N VAL A 83 -18.11 -23.24 -0.91
CA VAL A 83 -17.63 -22.50 0.28
C VAL A 83 -18.64 -22.70 1.41
N ARG A 84 -18.16 -22.93 2.65
CA ARG A 84 -19.01 -23.16 3.82
C ARG A 84 -19.50 -21.87 4.45
N ARG A 85 -18.65 -20.83 4.46
CA ARG A 85 -18.95 -19.56 5.11
C ARG A 85 -18.34 -18.37 4.39
N VAL A 86 -19.07 -17.26 4.34
CA VAL A 86 -18.55 -15.95 3.95
C VAL A 86 -18.65 -14.97 5.12
N TRP A 87 -17.53 -14.32 5.44
CA TRP A 87 -17.42 -13.24 6.40
C TRP A 87 -17.44 -11.89 5.68
N VAL A 88 -18.29 -10.98 6.14
CA VAL A 88 -18.46 -9.65 5.56
C VAL A 88 -18.35 -8.60 6.67
N GLY A 89 -17.45 -7.63 6.53
CA GLY A 89 -17.45 -6.47 7.41
C GLY A 89 -18.73 -5.67 7.24
N GLN A 90 -19.25 -5.08 8.32
CA GLN A 90 -20.50 -4.32 8.29
C GLN A 90 -20.49 -3.27 7.17
N ASN A 91 -21.60 -3.16 6.45
CA ASN A 91 -21.79 -2.38 5.22
C ASN A 91 -20.89 -2.78 4.04
N GLY A 92 -20.25 -3.95 4.11
CA GLY A 92 -19.24 -4.41 3.16
C GLY A 92 -17.88 -3.74 3.34
N LEU A 93 -17.67 -3.00 4.44
CA LEU A 93 -16.47 -2.23 4.70
C LEU A 93 -15.47 -3.06 5.48
N LEU A 94 -14.28 -3.25 4.92
CA LEU A 94 -13.13 -3.78 5.64
C LEU A 94 -11.86 -3.28 4.96
N SER A 95 -10.96 -2.63 5.70
CA SER A 95 -9.68 -2.20 5.15
C SER A 95 -8.82 -3.39 4.74
N THR A 96 -7.92 -3.21 3.78
CA THR A 96 -6.97 -4.26 3.38
C THR A 96 -6.14 -4.78 4.58
N PRO A 97 -5.63 -3.92 5.49
CA PRO A 97 -5.00 -4.37 6.73
C PRO A 97 -5.92 -5.20 7.64
N ALA A 98 -7.19 -4.77 7.80
CA ALA A 98 -8.16 -5.50 8.59
C ALA A 98 -8.54 -6.85 7.96
N VAL A 99 -8.57 -6.97 6.63
CA VAL A 99 -8.76 -8.27 5.95
C VAL A 99 -7.63 -9.20 6.35
N SER A 100 -6.38 -8.73 6.26
CA SER A 100 -5.22 -9.52 6.63
C SER A 100 -5.25 -9.93 8.11
N ALA A 101 -5.62 -9.02 9.01
CA ALA A 101 -5.79 -9.30 10.43
C ALA A 101 -6.89 -10.34 10.69
N VAL A 102 -8.06 -10.20 10.06
CA VAL A 102 -9.18 -11.13 10.21
C VAL A 102 -8.81 -12.53 9.73
N ILE A 103 -8.13 -12.68 8.59
CA ILE A 103 -7.69 -13.99 8.09
C ILE A 103 -6.80 -14.70 9.12
N ARG A 104 -5.89 -13.96 9.76
CA ARG A 104 -4.85 -14.51 10.63
C ARG A 104 -5.35 -14.78 12.05
N GLU A 105 -6.09 -13.82 12.60
CA GLU A 105 -6.39 -13.74 14.03
C GLU A 105 -7.82 -14.16 14.37
N ARG A 106 -8.80 -13.94 13.48
CA ARG A 106 -10.20 -14.26 13.78
C ARG A 106 -10.41 -15.77 13.80
N VAL A 107 -11.07 -16.24 14.85
CA VAL A 107 -11.54 -17.61 15.00
C VAL A 107 -13.07 -17.57 15.10
N GLY A 108 -13.75 -18.25 14.18
CA GLY A 108 -15.20 -18.35 14.17
C GLY A 108 -15.73 -19.08 15.41
N ALA A 109 -17.02 -18.90 15.70
CA ALA A 109 -17.66 -19.55 16.85
C ALA A 109 -17.58 -21.09 16.80
N ASP A 110 -17.44 -21.67 15.61
CA ASP A 110 -17.23 -23.10 15.38
C ASP A 110 -15.75 -23.51 15.24
N GLY A 111 -14.83 -22.61 15.56
CA GLY A 111 -13.38 -22.82 15.44
C GLY A 111 -12.81 -22.60 14.03
N SER A 112 -13.63 -22.20 13.04
CA SER A 112 -13.14 -21.98 11.68
C SER A 112 -12.21 -20.76 11.58
N LYS A 113 -11.32 -20.79 10.59
CA LYS A 113 -10.50 -19.65 10.18
C LYS A 113 -10.74 -19.35 8.70
N ALA A 114 -10.61 -18.09 8.31
CA ALA A 114 -10.66 -17.76 6.89
C ALA A 114 -9.41 -18.28 6.16
N THR A 115 -9.59 -18.82 4.96
CA THR A 115 -8.50 -19.38 4.14
C THR A 115 -8.18 -18.52 2.92
N GLY A 116 -8.93 -17.44 2.72
CA GLY A 116 -8.68 -16.44 1.70
C GLY A 116 -9.71 -15.33 1.73
N ALA A 117 -9.49 -14.32 0.88
CA ALA A 117 -10.39 -13.18 0.81
C ALA A 117 -10.45 -12.56 -0.58
N PHE A 118 -11.64 -12.15 -0.98
CA PHE A 118 -11.84 -11.20 -2.06
C PHE A 118 -11.92 -9.79 -1.48
N ILE A 119 -10.97 -8.93 -1.86
CA ILE A 119 -10.94 -7.53 -1.41
C ILE A 119 -11.34 -6.62 -2.56
N LEU A 120 -12.46 -5.91 -2.40
CA LEU A 120 -13.06 -5.06 -3.43
C LEU A 120 -12.50 -3.64 -3.29
N THR A 121 -11.41 -3.40 -4.00
CA THR A 121 -10.68 -2.13 -3.94
C THR A 121 -9.77 -1.95 -5.14
N ALA A 122 -9.63 -0.70 -5.58
CA ALA A 122 -8.54 -0.26 -6.45
C ALA A 122 -7.56 0.68 -5.72
N SER A 123 -7.51 0.63 -4.38
CA SER A 123 -6.60 1.41 -3.52
C SER A 123 -6.72 2.92 -3.83
N HIS A 124 -5.62 3.60 -4.10
CA HIS A 124 -5.53 5.02 -4.44
C HIS A 124 -6.26 5.47 -5.73
N ASN A 125 -6.74 4.55 -6.57
CA ASN A 125 -7.49 4.90 -7.76
C ASN A 125 -8.87 5.50 -7.40
N PRO A 126 -9.37 6.50 -8.15
CA PRO A 126 -10.64 7.15 -7.88
C PRO A 126 -11.81 6.16 -8.00
N GLY A 127 -12.90 6.46 -7.28
CA GLY A 127 -14.13 5.67 -7.23
C GLY A 127 -15.30 6.40 -7.86
N GLY A 128 -16.40 5.69 -8.09
CA GLY A 128 -17.60 6.22 -8.73
C GLY A 128 -17.94 5.50 -10.04
N PRO A 129 -19.12 5.75 -10.61
CA PRO A 129 -19.67 4.96 -11.72
C PRO A 129 -18.84 5.00 -13.00
N ASN A 130 -18.07 6.07 -13.22
CA ASN A 130 -17.21 6.26 -14.40
C ASN A 130 -15.73 5.98 -14.11
N GLU A 131 -15.38 5.65 -12.87
CA GLU A 131 -14.00 5.51 -12.42
C GLU A 131 -13.60 4.05 -12.23
N ASP A 132 -12.65 3.77 -11.36
CA ASP A 132 -11.99 2.48 -11.26
C ASP A 132 -12.62 1.59 -10.18
N PHE A 133 -12.74 0.31 -10.51
CA PHE A 133 -13.03 -0.76 -9.57
C PHE A 133 -11.87 -1.75 -9.58
N GLY A 134 -11.76 -2.52 -8.50
CA GLY A 134 -10.72 -3.53 -8.41
C GLY A 134 -11.12 -4.69 -7.52
N ILE A 135 -10.49 -5.83 -7.78
CA ILE A 135 -10.66 -7.06 -7.01
C ILE A 135 -9.27 -7.67 -6.76
N LYS A 136 -8.91 -7.77 -5.48
CA LYS A 136 -7.72 -8.47 -4.99
C LYS A 136 -8.13 -9.84 -4.45
N TYR A 137 -7.19 -10.78 -4.45
CA TYR A 137 -7.34 -12.05 -3.74
C TYR A 137 -6.17 -12.26 -2.78
N ASN A 138 -6.49 -12.44 -1.50
CA ASN A 138 -5.52 -12.76 -0.45
C ASN A 138 -5.67 -14.23 -0.02
N MET A 139 -4.55 -14.84 0.36
CA MET A 139 -4.44 -16.25 0.75
C MET A 139 -4.53 -16.43 2.29
N GLU A 140 -4.47 -17.68 2.74
CA GLU A 140 -4.56 -18.10 4.15
C GLU A 140 -3.52 -17.49 5.11
N ASN A 141 -2.37 -17.01 4.61
CA ASN A 141 -1.41 -16.26 5.44
C ASN A 141 -1.84 -14.82 5.72
N GLY A 142 -2.91 -14.35 5.06
CA GLY A 142 -3.45 -12.99 5.12
C GLY A 142 -2.91 -12.06 4.04
N GLY A 143 -1.97 -12.50 3.20
CA GLY A 143 -1.29 -11.66 2.21
C GLY A 143 -1.79 -11.83 0.78
N PRO A 144 -1.33 -10.97 -0.15
CA PRO A 144 -1.68 -11.08 -1.56
C PRO A 144 -1.33 -12.46 -2.14
N ALA A 145 -2.14 -12.93 -3.09
CA ALA A 145 -1.83 -14.14 -3.83
C ALA A 145 -0.42 -14.05 -4.50
N PRO A 146 0.42 -15.08 -4.36
CA PRO A 146 1.75 -15.10 -4.99
C PRO A 146 1.65 -15.22 -6.51
N GLU A 147 2.75 -14.95 -7.22
CA GLU A 147 2.78 -14.92 -8.69
C GLU A 147 2.24 -16.21 -9.32
N ALA A 148 2.64 -17.36 -8.80
CA ALA A 148 2.19 -18.67 -9.29
C ALA A 148 0.65 -18.83 -9.21
N ILE A 149 -0.01 -18.20 -8.24
CA ILE A 149 -1.48 -18.21 -8.15
C ILE A 149 -2.07 -17.18 -9.11
N THR A 150 -1.57 -15.95 -9.12
CA THR A 150 -2.12 -14.91 -10.03
C THR A 150 -1.97 -15.28 -11.51
N ASP A 151 -0.89 -15.99 -11.87
CA ASP A 151 -0.68 -16.50 -13.23
C ASP A 151 -1.70 -17.61 -13.55
N LYS A 152 -1.93 -18.54 -12.62
CA LYS A 152 -2.99 -19.56 -12.78
C LYS A 152 -4.38 -18.93 -12.94
N ILE A 153 -4.70 -17.90 -12.16
CA ILE A 153 -5.97 -17.14 -12.32
C ILE A 153 -6.05 -16.60 -13.74
N PHE A 154 -4.99 -15.95 -14.23
CA PHE A 154 -4.97 -15.41 -15.58
C PHE A 154 -5.09 -16.50 -16.66
N GLU A 155 -4.38 -17.62 -16.55
CA GLU A 155 -4.52 -18.75 -17.48
C GLU A 155 -5.95 -19.29 -17.51
N ASN A 156 -6.62 -19.36 -16.36
CA ASN A 156 -8.02 -19.77 -16.30
C ASN A 156 -8.94 -18.76 -16.98
N THR A 157 -8.71 -17.45 -16.84
CA THR A 157 -9.55 -16.43 -17.51
C THR A 157 -9.49 -16.54 -19.05
N LYS A 158 -8.36 -16.98 -19.60
CA LYS A 158 -8.18 -17.19 -21.05
C LYS A 158 -8.87 -18.44 -21.60
N THR A 159 -9.26 -19.37 -20.73
CA THR A 159 -9.76 -20.70 -21.13
C THR A 159 -11.13 -21.03 -20.55
N ILE A 160 -11.70 -20.17 -19.70
CA ILE A 160 -13.01 -20.35 -19.06
C ILE A 160 -14.15 -20.53 -20.08
N LYS A 161 -15.06 -21.46 -19.77
CA LYS A 161 -16.24 -21.80 -20.58
C LYS A 161 -17.56 -21.75 -19.80
N GLU A 162 -17.48 -21.84 -18.48
CA GLU A 162 -18.63 -21.79 -17.59
C GLU A 162 -18.24 -21.24 -16.21
N TYR A 163 -19.22 -20.72 -15.47
CA TYR A 163 -19.10 -20.43 -14.04
C TYR A 163 -20.29 -20.99 -13.26
N LEU A 164 -20.09 -21.18 -11.95
CA LEU A 164 -21.10 -21.66 -11.02
C LEU A 164 -21.71 -20.48 -10.26
N ILE A 165 -23.04 -20.46 -10.14
CA ILE A 165 -23.75 -19.44 -9.35
C ILE A 165 -25.03 -20.01 -8.74
N ALA A 166 -25.36 -19.56 -7.52
CA ALA A 166 -26.60 -19.86 -6.83
C ALA A 166 -27.60 -18.70 -7.03
N GLU A 167 -28.18 -18.59 -8.22
CA GLU A 167 -28.99 -17.42 -8.63
C GLU A 167 -30.18 -17.16 -7.68
N GLY A 168 -30.84 -18.24 -7.25
CA GLY A 168 -32.00 -18.21 -6.33
C GLY A 168 -31.64 -17.92 -4.87
N LEU A 169 -30.36 -17.80 -4.51
CA LEU A 169 -29.95 -17.36 -3.19
C LEU A 169 -30.30 -15.86 -3.03
N PRO A 170 -31.11 -15.47 -2.03
CA PRO A 170 -31.45 -14.06 -1.83
C PRO A 170 -30.23 -13.26 -1.40
N ASN A 171 -30.25 -11.97 -1.67
CA ASN A 171 -29.22 -11.06 -1.19
C ASN A 171 -29.23 -11.02 0.34
N VAL A 172 -28.06 -10.96 0.95
CA VAL A 172 -27.90 -10.83 2.40
C VAL A 172 -27.85 -9.34 2.76
N ASP A 173 -28.56 -8.95 3.82
CA ASP A 173 -28.42 -7.61 4.39
C ASP A 173 -27.05 -7.48 5.06
N ILE A 174 -26.14 -6.77 4.40
CA ILE A 174 -24.78 -6.53 4.89
C ILE A 174 -24.70 -5.32 5.83
N SER A 175 -25.79 -4.62 6.11
CA SER A 175 -25.79 -3.42 6.97
C SER A 175 -25.88 -3.74 8.47
N ALA A 176 -26.45 -4.90 8.82
CA ALA A 176 -26.64 -5.34 10.19
C ALA A 176 -25.74 -6.53 10.52
N THR A 177 -25.09 -6.50 11.69
CA THR A 177 -24.28 -7.63 12.16
C THR A 177 -25.17 -8.83 12.49
N GLY A 178 -24.73 -10.03 12.15
CA GLY A 178 -25.47 -11.27 12.41
C GLY A 178 -25.08 -12.39 11.45
N VAL A 179 -25.69 -13.55 11.63
CA VAL A 179 -25.49 -14.72 10.76
C VAL A 179 -26.77 -14.97 9.98
N THR A 180 -26.66 -15.03 8.66
CA THR A 180 -27.72 -15.54 7.78
C THR A 180 -27.31 -16.92 7.27
N SER A 181 -28.12 -17.93 7.61
CA SER A 181 -27.85 -19.32 7.27
C SER A 181 -28.73 -19.80 6.12
N PHE A 182 -28.11 -20.53 5.20
CA PHE A 182 -28.72 -21.16 4.06
C PHE A 182 -28.37 -22.65 4.02
N THR A 183 -29.09 -23.39 3.18
CA THR A 183 -28.77 -24.79 2.89
C THR A 183 -28.59 -24.94 1.39
N GLY A 184 -27.46 -25.49 0.98
CA GLY A 184 -27.12 -25.78 -0.40
C GLY A 184 -26.94 -27.27 -0.67
N PRO A 185 -26.61 -27.66 -1.92
CA PRO A 185 -26.38 -29.05 -2.29
C PRO A 185 -25.22 -29.72 -1.54
N GLU A 186 -24.23 -28.93 -1.09
CA GLU A 186 -23.06 -29.41 -0.35
C GLU A 186 -23.20 -29.26 1.17
N GLY A 187 -24.38 -28.89 1.67
CA GLY A 187 -24.67 -28.71 3.08
C GLY A 187 -24.92 -27.24 3.47
N PRO A 188 -24.69 -26.87 4.75
CA PRO A 188 -24.98 -25.53 5.23
C PRO A 188 -24.04 -24.48 4.61
N PHE A 189 -24.56 -23.29 4.36
CA PHE A 189 -23.82 -22.12 3.89
C PHE A 189 -24.19 -20.91 4.76
N ASP A 190 -23.21 -20.31 5.44
CA ASP A 190 -23.46 -19.15 6.31
C ASP A 190 -22.84 -17.88 5.72
N VAL A 191 -23.56 -16.77 5.83
CA VAL A 191 -23.00 -15.42 5.66
C VAL A 191 -23.04 -14.73 7.00
N GLU A 192 -21.87 -14.39 7.55
CA GLU A 192 -21.74 -13.69 8.82
C GLU A 192 -21.27 -12.26 8.57
N VAL A 193 -22.11 -11.30 8.96
CA VAL A 193 -21.79 -9.89 8.96
C VAL A 193 -21.29 -9.51 10.35
N PHE A 194 -20.09 -8.92 10.44
CA PHE A 194 -19.45 -8.59 11.71
C PHE A 194 -18.97 -7.13 11.75
N ASP A 195 -18.72 -6.61 12.95
CA ASP A 195 -18.19 -5.26 13.13
C ASP A 195 -16.82 -5.10 12.45
N SER A 196 -16.69 -4.11 11.58
CA SER A 196 -15.51 -3.93 10.73
C SER A 196 -14.22 -3.60 11.49
N ALA A 197 -14.33 -3.04 12.71
CA ALA A 197 -13.20 -2.49 13.45
C ALA A 197 -12.69 -3.41 14.57
N SER A 198 -13.56 -4.20 15.19
CA SER A 198 -13.29 -4.89 16.46
C SER A 198 -12.01 -5.74 16.47
N ASP A 199 -11.86 -6.65 15.49
CA ASP A 199 -10.68 -7.54 15.42
C ASP A 199 -9.38 -6.75 15.18
N TYR A 200 -9.44 -5.75 14.31
CA TYR A 200 -8.30 -4.92 13.95
C TYR A 200 -7.85 -4.03 15.11
N VAL A 201 -8.79 -3.38 15.81
CA VAL A 201 -8.51 -2.56 17.00
C VAL A 201 -7.90 -3.40 18.12
N LYS A 202 -8.43 -4.61 18.33
CA LYS A 202 -7.86 -5.56 19.28
C LYS A 202 -6.40 -5.90 18.94
N LEU A 203 -6.11 -6.14 17.66
CA LEU A 203 -4.74 -6.37 17.20
C LEU A 203 -3.84 -5.15 17.45
N MET A 204 -4.28 -3.94 17.09
CA MET A 204 -3.50 -2.71 17.33
C MET A 204 -3.19 -2.49 18.81
N LYS A 205 -4.15 -2.75 19.71
CA LYS A 205 -3.95 -2.65 21.17
C LYS A 205 -2.96 -3.67 21.71
N SER A 206 -2.77 -4.80 21.03
CA SER A 206 -1.74 -5.79 21.39
C SER A 206 -0.33 -5.38 20.95
N ILE A 207 -0.22 -4.47 19.99
CA ILE A 207 1.05 -4.06 19.37
C ILE A 207 1.64 -2.80 20.06
N PHE A 208 0.78 -1.83 20.34
CA PHE A 208 1.15 -0.49 20.79
C PHE A 208 0.75 -0.19 22.23
N ASP A 209 1.48 0.72 22.88
CA ASP A 209 1.08 1.28 24.18
C ASP A 209 0.03 2.39 23.98
N PHE A 210 -1.24 1.99 23.95
CA PHE A 210 -2.36 2.92 23.77
C PHE A 210 -2.48 3.93 24.91
N GLU A 211 -2.07 3.60 26.14
CA GLU A 211 -2.11 4.53 27.26
C GLU A 211 -1.08 5.64 27.10
N LEU A 212 0.13 5.32 26.63
CA LEU A 212 1.15 6.32 26.35
C LEU A 212 0.74 7.24 25.19
N ILE A 213 0.17 6.69 24.11
CA ILE A 213 -0.35 7.49 22.99
C ILE A 213 -1.51 8.38 23.44
N ARG A 214 -2.45 7.85 24.24
CA ARG A 214 -3.57 8.62 24.80
C ARG A 214 -3.08 9.81 25.63
N LYS A 215 -2.04 9.63 26.45
CA LYS A 215 -1.44 10.74 27.22
C LYS A 215 -0.89 11.85 26.32
N LEU A 216 -0.26 11.49 25.20
CA LEU A 216 0.20 12.48 24.22
C LEU A 216 -0.98 13.23 23.61
N LEU A 217 -1.98 12.52 23.08
CA LEU A 217 -3.14 13.12 22.40
C LEU A 217 -4.05 13.93 23.32
N SER A 218 -4.05 13.63 24.62
CA SER A 218 -4.77 14.39 25.64
C SER A 218 -4.03 15.67 26.06
N SER A 219 -2.76 15.86 25.65
CA SER A 219 -2.01 17.07 25.97
C SER A 219 -2.59 18.26 25.19
N PRO A 220 -2.88 19.40 25.84
CA PRO A 220 -3.35 20.60 25.15
C PRO A 220 -2.28 21.19 24.20
N LYS A 221 -1.03 20.75 24.32
CA LYS A 221 0.09 21.18 23.47
C LYS A 221 0.28 20.29 22.23
N PHE A 222 -0.46 19.20 22.11
CA PHE A 222 -0.35 18.28 20.97
C PHE A 222 -1.68 18.22 20.21
N THR A 223 -1.68 18.76 19.00
CA THR A 223 -2.85 18.74 18.11
C THR A 223 -2.63 17.74 16.98
N PHE A 224 -3.70 17.01 16.65
CA PHE A 224 -3.68 15.89 15.71
C PHE A 224 -4.69 16.09 14.59
N CYS A 225 -4.35 15.64 13.38
CA CYS A 225 -5.27 15.53 12.26
C CYS A 225 -5.08 14.21 11.51
N TYR A 226 -6.18 13.53 11.18
CA TYR A 226 -6.18 12.31 10.36
C TYR A 226 -7.21 12.44 9.24
N ASP A 227 -6.76 12.24 8.00
CA ASP A 227 -7.61 12.28 6.81
C ASP A 227 -7.77 10.88 6.21
N ALA A 228 -9.00 10.37 6.18
CA ALA A 228 -9.27 9.07 5.54
C ALA A 228 -9.57 9.20 4.03
N LEU A 229 -9.55 10.41 3.47
CA LEU A 229 -9.85 10.71 2.07
C LEU A 229 -11.18 10.10 1.59
N HIS A 230 -12.19 10.09 2.46
CA HIS A 230 -13.48 9.43 2.25
C HIS A 230 -13.41 7.93 1.97
N GLY A 231 -12.27 7.29 2.25
CA GLY A 231 -12.05 5.86 2.12
C GLY A 231 -12.39 5.08 3.39
N VAL A 232 -12.07 3.78 3.37
CA VAL A 232 -12.47 2.82 4.41
C VAL A 232 -11.79 3.05 5.76
N GLY A 233 -10.66 3.77 5.77
CA GLY A 233 -9.97 4.16 7.01
C GLY A 233 -10.90 4.90 7.99
N GLY A 234 -11.94 5.57 7.50
CA GLY A 234 -12.97 6.23 8.32
C GLY A 234 -13.71 5.29 9.27
N ALA A 235 -13.94 4.03 8.88
CA ALA A 235 -14.59 3.02 9.73
C ALA A 235 -13.75 2.65 10.97
N TYR A 236 -12.45 2.95 10.95
CA TYR A 236 -11.49 2.67 12.01
C TYR A 236 -11.10 3.93 12.79
N ALA A 237 -11.04 5.07 12.10
CA ALA A 237 -10.51 6.32 12.62
C ALA A 237 -11.25 6.79 13.88
N ASN A 238 -12.59 6.72 13.91
CA ASN A 238 -13.36 7.10 15.08
C ASN A 238 -13.08 6.17 16.27
N ARG A 239 -13.12 4.86 16.02
CA ARG A 239 -12.90 3.84 17.04
C ARG A 239 -11.50 3.93 17.65
N ILE A 240 -10.47 4.14 16.83
CA ILE A 240 -9.08 4.17 17.29
C ILE A 240 -8.74 5.54 17.88
N PHE A 241 -8.85 6.61 17.08
CA PHE A 241 -8.28 7.89 17.49
C PHE A 241 -9.16 8.63 18.49
N VAL A 242 -10.48 8.56 18.38
CA VAL A 242 -11.40 9.28 19.27
C VAL A 242 -11.77 8.43 20.48
N GLU A 243 -12.39 7.26 20.26
CA GLU A 243 -12.92 6.44 21.37
C GLU A 243 -11.80 5.82 22.22
N GLU A 244 -10.79 5.20 21.60
CA GLU A 244 -9.72 4.52 22.32
C GLU A 244 -8.58 5.46 22.75
N LEU A 245 -8.20 6.43 21.92
CA LEU A 245 -7.04 7.29 22.16
C LEU A 245 -7.35 8.73 22.61
N GLY A 246 -8.63 9.13 22.65
CA GLY A 246 -9.05 10.40 23.23
C GLY A 246 -8.76 11.65 22.38
N ALA A 247 -8.48 11.51 21.09
CA ALA A 247 -8.41 12.66 20.19
C ALA A 247 -9.79 13.33 20.04
N GLN A 248 -9.80 14.61 19.66
CA GLN A 248 -11.05 15.32 19.42
C GLN A 248 -11.70 14.85 18.11
N GLN A 249 -13.04 14.87 18.04
CA GLN A 249 -13.76 14.55 16.80
C GLN A 249 -13.31 15.42 15.61
N SER A 250 -12.96 16.68 15.88
CA SER A 250 -12.44 17.66 14.91
C SER A 250 -11.06 17.31 14.35
N SER A 251 -10.34 16.35 14.95
CA SER A 251 -9.11 15.79 14.40
C SER A 251 -9.37 14.88 13.20
N LEU A 252 -10.59 14.37 13.03
CA LEU A 252 -10.93 13.49 11.92
C LEU A 252 -11.43 14.31 10.72
N LEU A 253 -10.74 14.15 9.60
CA LEU A 253 -11.04 14.76 8.32
C LEU A 253 -11.50 13.68 7.33
N ASN A 254 -12.58 13.95 6.60
CA ASN A 254 -13.12 13.07 5.55
C ASN A 254 -13.26 11.59 5.97
N CYS A 255 -13.55 11.31 7.25
CA CYS A 255 -13.62 9.97 7.84
C CYS A 255 -14.97 9.25 7.68
N ILE A 256 -15.81 9.69 6.74
CA ILE A 256 -17.04 8.99 6.35
C ILE A 256 -16.80 8.37 4.98
N PRO A 257 -16.81 7.04 4.85
CA PRO A 257 -16.65 6.35 3.57
C PRO A 257 -17.70 6.79 2.54
N LYS A 258 -17.28 7.03 1.29
CA LYS A 258 -18.16 7.38 0.18
C LYS A 258 -17.85 6.54 -1.06
N GLU A 259 -18.87 6.20 -1.83
CA GLU A 259 -18.74 5.36 -3.04
C GLU A 259 -17.87 6.00 -4.14
N ASP A 260 -17.75 7.32 -4.14
CA ASP A 260 -16.94 8.12 -5.07
C ASP A 260 -15.75 8.81 -4.40
N PHE A 261 -15.47 8.51 -3.13
CA PHE A 261 -14.48 9.18 -2.30
C PHE A 261 -14.59 10.72 -2.29
N GLY A 262 -15.82 11.26 -2.42
CA GLY A 262 -16.03 12.71 -2.52
C GLY A 262 -15.62 13.31 -3.86
N GLY A 263 -15.53 12.50 -4.92
CA GLY A 263 -15.16 12.91 -6.28
C GLY A 263 -13.66 13.09 -6.50
N GLY A 264 -12.82 12.65 -5.54
CA GLY A 264 -11.36 12.78 -5.57
C GLY A 264 -10.61 11.46 -5.71
N HIS A 265 -9.29 11.56 -5.81
CA HIS A 265 -8.41 10.40 -5.66
C HIS A 265 -8.12 10.17 -4.17
N PRO A 266 -8.42 8.99 -3.62
CA PRO A 266 -8.04 8.66 -2.25
C PRO A 266 -6.56 8.25 -2.19
N ASP A 267 -5.65 9.14 -2.61
CA ASP A 267 -4.21 8.92 -2.68
C ASP A 267 -3.47 9.85 -1.71
N PRO A 268 -2.83 9.34 -0.65
CA PRO A 268 -2.22 10.15 0.39
C PRO A 268 -0.86 10.67 -0.09
N ASN A 269 -0.88 11.76 -0.87
CA ASN A 269 0.31 12.48 -1.27
C ASN A 269 0.05 13.99 -1.30
N LEU A 270 1.12 14.78 -1.48
CA LEU A 270 1.04 16.25 -1.47
C LEU A 270 0.15 16.85 -2.58
N THR A 271 -0.19 16.07 -3.61
CA THR A 271 -1.03 16.51 -4.73
C THR A 271 -2.52 16.29 -4.46
N TYR A 272 -2.91 15.13 -3.93
CA TYR A 272 -4.32 14.74 -3.81
C TYR A 272 -4.89 14.99 -2.40
N ALA A 273 -4.08 14.87 -1.34
CA ALA A 273 -4.51 15.17 0.03
C ALA A 273 -4.49 16.68 0.34
N LYS A 274 -5.03 17.49 -0.57
CA LYS A 274 -4.89 18.96 -0.59
C LYS A 274 -5.37 19.62 0.69
N GLU A 275 -6.54 19.23 1.19
CA GLU A 275 -7.13 19.80 2.40
C GLU A 275 -6.25 19.53 3.63
N LEU A 276 -5.73 18.31 3.77
CA LEU A 276 -4.78 17.99 4.82
C LEU A 276 -3.47 18.78 4.67
N VAL A 277 -2.91 18.87 3.46
CA VAL A 277 -1.68 19.62 3.18
C VAL A 277 -1.82 21.10 3.53
N GLU A 278 -2.96 21.71 3.18
CA GLU A 278 -3.30 23.08 3.55
C GLU A 278 -3.44 23.22 5.08
N ARG A 279 -4.16 22.30 5.73
CA ARG A 279 -4.33 22.28 7.20
C ARG A 279 -3.00 22.10 7.94
N MET A 280 -2.06 21.36 7.37
CA MET A 280 -0.71 21.17 7.91
C MET A 280 0.26 22.31 7.55
N GLY A 281 -0.20 23.35 6.86
CA GLY A 281 0.57 24.55 6.55
C GLY A 281 1.62 24.38 5.45
N LEU A 282 1.44 23.36 4.59
CA LEU A 282 2.25 23.08 3.40
C LEU A 282 1.57 23.56 2.10
N GLY A 283 0.36 24.12 2.21
CA GLY A 283 -0.33 24.75 1.09
C GLY A 283 0.36 26.02 0.59
N LYS A 284 -0.03 26.49 -0.61
CA LYS A 284 0.54 27.70 -1.23
C LYS A 284 0.11 28.99 -0.51
N SER A 285 -1.05 29.00 0.12
CA SER A 285 -1.58 30.14 0.87
C SER A 285 -1.11 30.07 2.33
N LYS A 286 -0.77 31.23 2.90
CA LYS A 286 -0.53 31.33 4.34
C LYS A 286 -1.87 31.27 5.06
N SER A 287 -2.12 30.18 5.78
CA SER A 287 -3.23 30.09 6.73
C SER A 287 -2.88 30.86 8.02
N GLU A 288 -3.85 31.59 8.57
CA GLU A 288 -3.76 32.20 9.91
C GLU A 288 -4.07 31.18 11.02
N VAL A 289 -4.64 30.03 10.68
CA VAL A 289 -4.89 28.93 11.63
C VAL A 289 -3.60 28.16 11.84
N GLU A 290 -3.22 27.99 13.10
CA GLU A 290 -2.00 27.28 13.44
C GLU A 290 -2.12 25.79 13.08
N PRO A 291 -1.16 25.24 12.29
CA PRO A 291 -1.25 23.85 11.86
C PRO A 291 -1.13 22.85 13.03
N PRO A 292 -1.75 21.66 12.92
CA PRO A 292 -1.54 20.59 13.88
C PRO A 292 -0.07 20.18 14.04
N GLU A 293 0.28 19.66 15.21
CA GLU A 293 1.64 19.13 15.47
C GLU A 293 1.92 17.83 14.70
N PHE A 294 0.88 17.04 14.44
CA PHE A 294 0.96 15.80 13.66
C PHE A 294 -0.26 15.62 12.75
N GLY A 295 -0.01 15.31 11.48
CA GLY A 295 -1.02 15.07 10.46
C GLY A 295 -0.74 13.77 9.73
N ALA A 296 -1.79 13.04 9.36
CA ALA A 296 -1.65 11.86 8.52
C ALA A 296 -2.83 11.65 7.59
N ALA A 297 -2.60 10.95 6.47
CA ALA A 297 -3.66 10.49 5.57
C ALA A 297 -3.46 9.02 5.20
N ALA A 298 -4.54 8.33 4.86
CA ALA A 298 -4.51 6.98 4.31
C ALA A 298 -5.25 6.89 2.96
N ASP A 299 -4.90 5.90 2.14
CA ASP A 299 -5.55 5.69 0.84
C ASP A 299 -6.91 4.98 0.95
N GLY A 300 -7.55 4.72 -0.20
CA GLY A 300 -8.91 4.17 -0.28
C GLY A 300 -9.14 2.92 0.58
N ASP A 301 -8.19 1.96 0.57
CA ASP A 301 -8.24 0.73 1.36
C ASP A 301 -7.34 0.74 2.61
N ALA A 302 -6.80 1.91 2.96
CA ALA A 302 -6.00 2.21 4.15
C ALA A 302 -4.70 1.39 4.31
N ASP A 303 -4.14 0.89 3.20
CA ASP A 303 -2.84 0.20 3.21
C ASP A 303 -1.66 1.18 3.04
N ARG A 304 -1.92 2.44 2.65
CA ARG A 304 -0.91 3.50 2.56
C ARG A 304 -1.06 4.57 3.64
N ASN A 305 0.03 5.30 3.89
CA ASN A 305 0.07 6.43 4.80
C ASN A 305 0.95 7.57 4.28
N MET A 306 0.48 8.80 4.43
CA MET A 306 1.30 10.01 4.41
C MET A 306 1.44 10.54 5.82
N ILE A 307 2.66 10.95 6.19
CA ILE A 307 2.98 11.50 7.50
C ILE A 307 3.46 12.94 7.35
N LEU A 308 2.83 13.84 8.11
CA LEU A 308 3.12 15.26 8.12
C LEU A 308 3.41 15.73 9.55
N GLY A 309 4.50 16.46 9.70
CA GLY A 309 4.70 17.35 10.84
C GLY A 309 4.09 18.71 10.56
N LYS A 310 4.09 19.56 11.58
CA LYS A 310 3.76 20.98 11.44
C LYS A 310 4.62 21.64 10.35
N ARG A 311 4.02 22.00 9.21
CA ARG A 311 4.70 22.58 8.04
C ARG A 311 5.87 21.71 7.52
N PHE A 312 5.79 20.40 7.70
CA PHE A 312 6.89 19.49 7.40
C PHE A 312 6.38 18.20 6.75
N PHE A 313 6.96 17.81 5.61
CA PHE A 313 6.66 16.55 4.94
C PHE A 313 7.70 15.49 5.30
N VAL A 314 7.24 14.32 5.75
CA VAL A 314 8.10 13.15 5.95
C VAL A 314 8.03 12.28 4.70
N THR A 315 9.16 12.10 4.02
CA THR A 315 9.19 11.19 2.87
C THR A 315 8.87 9.76 3.31
N PRO A 316 8.16 8.94 2.51
CA PRO A 316 7.84 7.58 2.91
C PRO A 316 9.09 6.71 3.14
N SER A 317 10.18 6.98 2.41
CA SER A 317 11.45 6.29 2.61
C SER A 317 12.13 6.65 3.93
N ASP A 318 12.10 7.93 4.34
CA ASP A 318 12.56 8.33 5.67
C ASP A 318 11.63 7.77 6.76
N SER A 319 10.32 7.72 6.52
CA SER A 319 9.33 7.23 7.47
C SER A 319 9.64 5.79 7.93
N VAL A 320 9.86 4.86 6.98
CA VAL A 320 10.20 3.47 7.33
C VAL A 320 11.56 3.36 8.04
N ALA A 321 12.54 4.18 7.64
CA ALA A 321 13.87 4.20 8.26
C ALA A 321 13.81 4.69 9.72
N ILE A 322 13.03 5.76 9.97
CA ILE A 322 12.82 6.32 11.31
C ILE A 322 12.04 5.35 12.20
N ILE A 323 11.00 4.71 11.66
CA ILE A 323 10.25 3.69 12.40
C ILE A 323 11.19 2.54 12.80
N ALA A 324 11.96 1.99 11.87
CA ALA A 324 12.92 0.92 12.17
C ALA A 324 13.96 1.33 13.22
N ALA A 325 14.47 2.57 13.14
CA ALA A 325 15.48 3.09 14.07
C ALA A 325 14.97 3.25 15.53
N ASN A 326 13.66 3.41 15.72
CA ASN A 326 13.07 3.66 17.05
C ASN A 326 12.24 2.48 17.57
N ALA A 327 11.80 1.56 16.72
CA ALA A 327 10.78 0.54 17.00
C ALA A 327 11.00 -0.24 18.31
N VAL A 328 12.21 -0.74 18.55
CA VAL A 328 12.53 -1.57 19.74
C VAL A 328 12.25 -0.82 21.05
N ASN A 329 12.48 0.49 21.07
CA ASN A 329 12.32 1.30 22.27
C ASN A 329 10.90 1.86 22.43
N THR A 330 10.16 2.02 21.32
CA THR A 330 8.92 2.81 21.29
C THR A 330 7.67 1.97 21.05
N ILE A 331 7.79 0.73 20.56
CA ILE A 331 6.65 -0.12 20.21
C ILE A 331 6.79 -1.46 20.95
N PRO A 332 5.91 -1.77 21.93
CA PRO A 332 6.01 -2.98 22.76
C PRO A 332 6.18 -4.28 21.99
N TYR A 333 5.51 -4.42 20.85
CA TYR A 333 5.62 -5.60 19.97
C TYR A 333 7.05 -5.92 19.51
N PHE A 334 7.93 -4.92 19.40
CA PHE A 334 9.34 -5.12 18.99
C PHE A 334 10.33 -5.07 20.15
N SER A 335 9.87 -5.12 21.40
CA SER A 335 10.74 -5.02 22.59
C SER A 335 11.83 -6.11 22.65
N SER A 336 11.63 -7.26 22.00
CA SER A 336 12.63 -8.33 21.87
C SER A 336 13.63 -8.14 20.72
N GLY A 337 13.56 -7.02 19.98
CA GLY A 337 14.38 -6.75 18.80
C GLY A 337 13.68 -7.03 17.46
N LEU A 338 14.31 -6.60 16.37
CA LEU A 338 13.85 -6.81 15.00
C LEU A 338 14.56 -8.00 14.36
N LYS A 339 13.81 -8.87 13.66
CA LYS A 339 14.36 -10.04 12.94
C LYS A 339 15.16 -9.63 11.70
N GLY A 340 14.77 -8.52 11.09
CA GLY A 340 15.35 -7.91 9.90
C GLY A 340 14.43 -6.82 9.36
N VAL A 341 14.89 -6.10 8.35
CA VAL A 341 14.13 -5.05 7.69
C VAL A 341 14.23 -5.17 6.18
N ALA A 342 13.24 -4.66 5.46
CA ALA A 342 13.24 -4.72 4.01
C ALA A 342 12.64 -3.47 3.36
N ARG A 343 13.09 -3.12 2.16
CA ARG A 343 12.45 -2.10 1.32
C ARG A 343 12.33 -2.58 -0.11
N SER A 344 11.41 -1.98 -0.86
CA SER A 344 11.41 -2.19 -2.30
C SER A 344 12.61 -1.48 -2.94
N MET A 345 13.13 -2.03 -4.02
CA MET A 345 14.29 -1.53 -4.75
C MET A 345 14.24 -0.02 -5.10
N PRO A 346 13.12 0.55 -5.59
CA PRO A 346 13.08 1.98 -5.90
C PRO A 346 13.09 2.87 -4.65
N THR A 347 12.72 2.34 -3.48
CA THR A 347 12.70 3.10 -2.22
C THR A 347 14.10 3.57 -1.85
N SER A 348 14.24 4.80 -1.30
CA SER A 348 15.54 5.36 -0.93
C SER A 348 16.32 4.44 0.02
N ALA A 349 17.65 4.54 -0.01
CA ALA A 349 18.55 3.73 0.79
C ALA A 349 18.64 4.17 2.27
N ALA A 350 17.73 5.04 2.74
CA ALA A 350 17.68 5.49 4.13
C ALA A 350 17.52 4.32 5.13
N LEU A 351 16.74 3.29 4.77
CA LEU A 351 16.60 2.11 5.63
C LEU A 351 17.88 1.27 5.68
N ASP A 352 18.70 1.29 4.63
CA ASP A 352 19.93 0.51 4.48
C ASP A 352 20.98 0.99 5.49
N VAL A 353 21.13 2.31 5.61
CA VAL A 353 22.07 2.92 6.57
C VAL A 353 21.65 2.67 8.02
N VAL A 354 20.34 2.67 8.30
CA VAL A 354 19.79 2.26 9.61
C VAL A 354 20.07 0.78 9.88
N ALA A 355 19.76 -0.10 8.93
CA ALA A 355 19.95 -1.53 9.08
C ALA A 355 21.43 -1.86 9.36
N LYS A 356 22.35 -1.25 8.61
CA LYS A 356 23.79 -1.40 8.80
C LYS A 356 24.23 -0.92 10.19
N ASN A 357 23.77 0.26 10.62
CA ASN A 357 24.14 0.83 11.91
C ASN A 357 23.63 0.01 13.10
N LEU A 358 22.43 -0.57 12.97
CA LEU A 358 21.82 -1.43 14.00
C LEU A 358 22.21 -2.91 13.89
N GLY A 359 23.04 -3.30 12.92
CA GLY A 359 23.44 -4.69 12.70
C GLY A 359 22.29 -5.62 12.29
N LEU A 360 21.27 -5.09 11.62
CA LEU A 360 20.08 -5.83 11.20
C LEU A 360 20.28 -6.52 9.85
N LYS A 361 19.63 -7.68 9.66
CA LYS A 361 19.45 -8.25 8.33
C LYS A 361 18.64 -7.28 7.47
N PHE A 362 19.06 -7.10 6.23
CA PHE A 362 18.45 -6.18 5.28
C PHE A 362 18.13 -6.89 3.96
N PHE A 363 16.96 -6.59 3.39
CA PHE A 363 16.54 -7.12 2.10
C PHE A 363 16.06 -5.99 1.17
N GLU A 364 16.62 -5.95 -0.03
CA GLU A 364 16.11 -5.15 -1.14
C GLU A 364 15.28 -6.07 -2.05
N VAL A 365 13.99 -5.81 -2.18
CA VAL A 365 13.04 -6.66 -2.93
C VAL A 365 12.41 -5.90 -4.10
N PRO A 366 11.78 -6.55 -5.07
CA PRO A 366 11.01 -5.83 -6.10
C PRO A 366 9.78 -5.13 -5.50
N THR A 367 9.21 -4.19 -6.24
CA THR A 367 7.95 -3.53 -5.80
C THR A 367 6.79 -4.52 -5.78
N GLY A 368 6.01 -4.50 -4.71
CA GLY A 368 4.88 -5.40 -4.49
C GLY A 368 4.98 -6.14 -3.17
N TRP A 369 3.93 -6.08 -2.36
CA TRP A 369 4.01 -6.52 -0.96
C TRP A 369 4.20 -8.03 -0.78
N LYS A 370 3.86 -8.83 -1.79
CA LYS A 370 4.03 -10.30 -1.82
C LYS A 370 5.47 -10.74 -1.48
N PHE A 371 6.50 -10.00 -1.89
CA PHE A 371 7.90 -10.33 -1.59
C PHE A 371 8.23 -10.16 -0.11
N PHE A 372 7.65 -9.15 0.55
CA PHE A 372 7.79 -9.01 2.00
C PHE A 372 7.04 -10.12 2.74
N GLY A 373 5.87 -10.54 2.24
CA GLY A 373 5.09 -11.64 2.81
C GLY A 373 5.93 -12.92 2.98
N ASN A 374 6.66 -13.32 1.94
CA ASN A 374 7.59 -14.46 2.00
C ASN A 374 8.63 -14.30 3.10
N LEU A 375 9.29 -13.14 3.17
CA LEU A 375 10.30 -12.86 4.21
C LEU A 375 9.71 -12.86 5.62
N MET A 376 8.48 -12.36 5.81
CA MET A 376 7.79 -12.38 7.10
C MET A 376 7.42 -13.81 7.51
N ASP A 377 6.93 -14.63 6.58
CA ASP A 377 6.59 -16.04 6.83
C ASP A 377 7.83 -16.86 7.20
N ALA A 378 8.99 -16.55 6.61
CA ALA A 378 10.28 -17.15 6.96
C ALA A 378 10.92 -16.57 8.25
N GLY A 379 10.27 -15.61 8.91
CA GLY A 379 10.82 -14.95 10.11
C GLY A 379 12.08 -14.13 9.85
N MET A 380 12.25 -13.62 8.62
CA MET A 380 13.42 -12.87 8.17
C MET A 380 13.22 -11.35 8.17
N CYS A 381 11.97 -10.88 8.19
CA CYS A 381 11.62 -9.47 8.17
C CYS A 381 10.62 -9.14 9.28
N SER A 382 10.87 -8.04 10.00
CA SER A 382 9.95 -7.47 10.99
C SER A 382 9.30 -6.19 10.51
N ILE A 383 10.06 -5.26 9.89
CA ILE A 383 9.54 -3.97 9.40
C ILE A 383 9.94 -3.78 7.95
N CYS A 384 9.00 -3.36 7.12
CA CYS A 384 9.30 -3.04 5.73
C CYS A 384 8.47 -1.87 5.20
N GLY A 385 8.92 -1.32 4.07
CA GLY A 385 8.29 -0.16 3.47
C GLY A 385 8.58 0.03 2.00
N GLU A 386 7.72 0.83 1.37
CA GLU A 386 7.81 1.22 -0.03
C GLU A 386 7.67 2.74 -0.11
N GLU A 387 8.46 3.37 -0.98
CA GLU A 387 8.39 4.80 -1.32
C GLU A 387 6.99 5.28 -1.73
N SER A 388 6.15 4.37 -2.21
CA SER A 388 4.76 4.61 -2.57
C SER A 388 3.84 4.68 -1.34
N PHE A 389 4.26 5.40 -0.29
CA PHE A 389 3.50 5.62 0.94
C PHE A 389 3.15 4.33 1.68
N GLY A 390 3.95 3.27 1.53
CA GLY A 390 3.68 1.97 2.12
C GLY A 390 4.57 1.68 3.31
N THR A 391 3.99 1.28 4.44
CA THR A 391 4.76 0.83 5.61
C THR A 391 3.99 -0.26 6.33
N GLY A 392 4.68 -1.23 6.93
CA GLY A 392 4.05 -2.30 7.67
C GLY A 392 5.05 -3.18 8.41
N SER A 393 4.53 -4.19 9.11
CA SER A 393 5.32 -5.16 9.85
C SER A 393 4.73 -6.56 9.76
N ASP A 394 5.41 -7.54 10.36
CA ASP A 394 5.01 -8.96 10.38
C ASP A 394 3.75 -9.28 11.20
N HIS A 395 3.09 -8.27 11.80
CA HIS A 395 1.80 -8.42 12.47
C HIS A 395 0.69 -8.91 11.53
N ILE A 396 0.76 -8.48 10.26
CA ILE A 396 -0.12 -8.94 9.17
C ILE A 396 0.72 -9.25 7.93
N ARG A 397 0.08 -9.41 6.75
CA ARG A 397 0.75 -9.67 5.47
C ARG A 397 0.35 -8.66 4.39
N GLU A 398 -0.04 -7.47 4.81
CA GLU A 398 -0.30 -6.30 3.97
C GLU A 398 0.46 -5.10 4.52
N LYS A 399 0.56 -4.02 3.74
CA LYS A 399 0.90 -2.72 4.31
C LYS A 399 -0.20 -2.29 5.26
N ASP A 400 0.10 -1.36 6.16
CA ASP A 400 -0.89 -0.83 7.08
C ASP A 400 -0.65 0.65 7.39
N GLY A 401 -1.53 1.49 6.84
CA GLY A 401 -1.45 2.93 7.00
C GLY A 401 -1.76 3.40 8.43
N ILE A 402 -2.75 2.80 9.09
CA ILE A 402 -3.12 3.16 10.46
C ILE A 402 -2.03 2.69 11.44
N TRP A 403 -1.47 1.50 11.21
CA TRP A 403 -0.33 1.00 11.98
C TRP A 403 0.86 1.96 11.89
N ALA A 404 1.17 2.49 10.70
CA ALA A 404 2.26 3.45 10.53
C ALA A 404 2.01 4.76 11.30
N VAL A 405 0.75 5.22 11.31
CA VAL A 405 0.32 6.38 12.11
C VAL A 405 0.50 6.11 13.61
N LEU A 406 0.07 4.94 14.11
CA LEU A 406 0.26 4.54 15.50
C LEU A 406 1.74 4.36 15.86
N ALA A 407 2.58 3.88 14.92
CA ALA A 407 4.03 3.79 15.10
C ALA A 407 4.66 5.18 15.29
N TRP A 408 4.29 6.16 14.46
CA TRP A 408 4.74 7.54 14.61
C TRP A 408 4.26 8.19 15.91
N LEU A 409 2.98 8.01 16.27
CA LEU A 409 2.44 8.49 17.54
C LEU A 409 3.16 7.85 18.73
N SER A 410 3.54 6.56 18.64
CA SER A 410 4.31 5.88 19.69
C SER A 410 5.71 6.47 19.84
N ILE A 411 6.39 6.79 18.74
CA ILE A 411 7.70 7.47 18.77
C ILE A 411 7.57 8.85 19.41
N LEU A 412 6.60 9.66 18.96
CA LEU A 412 6.35 10.99 19.53
C LEU A 412 6.00 10.92 21.01
N ALA A 413 5.15 9.97 21.41
CA ALA A 413 4.73 9.82 22.79
C ALA A 413 5.90 9.39 23.68
N TYR A 414 6.73 8.45 23.21
CA TYR A 414 7.94 8.04 23.91
C TYR A 414 8.94 9.18 24.08
N LYS A 415 9.21 9.95 23.01
CA LYS A 415 10.16 11.08 23.04
C LYS A 415 9.68 12.23 23.94
N ASN A 416 8.38 12.34 24.16
CA ASN A 416 7.77 13.38 24.98
C ASN A 416 7.30 12.90 26.36
N LYS A 417 7.45 11.63 26.72
CA LYS A 417 6.84 11.03 27.93
C LYS A 417 7.22 11.74 29.24
N GLU A 418 8.43 12.31 29.31
CA GLU A 418 8.94 13.05 30.48
C GLU A 418 8.74 14.58 30.35
N ASN A 419 8.30 15.06 29.18
CA ASN A 419 8.26 16.46 28.81
C ASN A 419 6.85 16.93 28.36
N LEU A 420 5.80 16.15 28.60
CA LEU A 420 4.41 16.52 28.22
C LEU A 420 3.97 17.88 28.80
N ASN A 421 4.54 18.28 29.94
CA ASN A 421 4.25 19.55 30.60
C ASN A 421 5.30 20.66 30.32
N GLY A 422 6.43 20.35 29.67
CA GLY A 422 7.49 21.33 29.40
C GLY A 422 7.14 22.31 28.29
N ASP A 423 7.99 23.32 28.08
CA ASP A 423 7.67 24.48 27.22
C ASP A 423 7.46 24.12 25.75
N LYS A 424 8.23 23.15 25.23
CA LYS A 424 8.17 22.70 23.84
C LYS A 424 8.23 21.17 23.77
N LEU A 425 7.33 20.56 23.00
CA LEU A 425 7.38 19.13 22.67
C LEU A 425 8.41 18.86 21.56
N VAL A 426 9.01 17.68 21.58
CA VAL A 426 9.77 17.13 20.46
C VAL A 426 8.80 16.91 19.30
N SER A 427 9.03 17.60 18.20
CA SER A 427 8.19 17.55 17.00
C SER A 427 8.62 16.45 16.02
N VAL A 428 7.79 16.21 15.00
CA VAL A 428 8.14 15.33 13.86
C VAL A 428 9.42 15.81 13.18
N GLU A 429 9.54 17.11 12.92
CA GLU A 429 10.71 17.70 12.26
C GLU A 429 11.98 17.50 13.11
N ASP A 430 11.89 17.67 14.44
CA ASP A 430 13.02 17.44 15.34
C ASP A 430 13.52 15.98 15.24
N ILE A 431 12.60 15.01 15.19
CA ILE A 431 12.93 13.58 15.02
C ILE A 431 13.60 13.32 13.67
N VAL A 432 13.06 13.88 12.59
CA VAL A 432 13.59 13.68 11.23
C VAL A 432 14.97 14.32 11.08
N ARG A 433 15.16 15.54 11.60
CA ARG A 433 16.47 16.22 11.58
C ARG A 433 17.50 15.50 12.44
N GLN A 434 17.10 14.96 13.60
CA GLN A 434 17.98 14.11 14.42
C GLN A 434 18.38 12.84 13.67
N HIS A 435 17.44 12.23 12.93
CA HIS A 435 17.71 11.07 12.10
C HIS A 435 18.75 11.40 11.01
N TRP A 436 18.56 12.48 10.26
CA TRP A 436 19.51 12.91 9.24
C TRP A 436 20.89 13.26 9.80
N ALA A 437 20.95 13.87 10.99
CA ALA A 437 22.23 14.15 11.65
C ALA A 437 22.98 12.86 12.05
N THR A 438 22.25 11.77 12.31
CA THR A 438 22.83 10.48 12.72
C THR A 438 23.23 9.61 11.53
N TYR A 439 22.38 9.54 10.51
CA TYR A 439 22.49 8.57 9.41
C TYR A 439 22.86 9.21 8.05
N GLY A 440 22.92 10.54 7.98
CA GLY A 440 22.89 11.27 6.71
C GLY A 440 21.47 11.41 6.17
N ARG A 441 21.30 12.24 5.15
CA ARG A 441 20.02 12.46 4.47
C ARG A 441 20.07 11.83 3.09
N HIS A 442 19.06 11.02 2.78
CA HIS A 442 18.78 10.54 1.44
C HIS A 442 17.72 11.46 0.81
N TYR A 443 18.18 12.52 0.15
CA TYR A 443 17.28 13.33 -0.68
C TYR A 443 16.63 12.43 -1.72
N TYR A 444 15.30 12.52 -1.85
CA TYR A 444 14.54 11.60 -2.69
C TYR A 444 13.36 12.32 -3.36
N THR A 445 13.11 11.98 -4.62
CA THR A 445 11.86 12.33 -5.32
C THR A 445 11.48 11.27 -6.34
N ARG A 446 10.18 11.15 -6.62
CA ARG A 446 9.64 10.32 -7.70
C ARG A 446 8.90 11.17 -8.72
N TYR A 447 9.21 10.95 -10.00
CA TYR A 447 8.53 11.54 -11.14
C TYR A 447 7.73 10.47 -11.87
N ASP A 448 6.40 10.66 -11.94
CA ASP A 448 5.49 9.76 -12.63
C ASP A 448 5.06 10.37 -13.97
N TYR A 449 5.37 9.67 -15.06
CA TYR A 449 4.91 9.99 -16.42
C TYR A 449 3.75 9.07 -16.77
N GLU A 450 2.55 9.49 -16.39
CA GLU A 450 1.32 8.70 -16.53
C GLU A 450 0.74 8.80 -17.95
N ASN A 451 0.06 7.73 -18.37
CA ASN A 451 -0.65 7.64 -19.66
C ASN A 451 0.24 7.99 -20.86
N VAL A 452 1.48 7.52 -20.85
CA VAL A 452 2.38 7.61 -22.02
C VAL A 452 2.10 6.47 -23.00
N ASP A 453 2.52 6.66 -24.25
CA ASP A 453 2.46 5.59 -25.26
C ASP A 453 3.27 4.37 -24.81
N ALA A 454 2.65 3.19 -24.93
CA ALA A 454 3.25 1.95 -24.44
C ALA A 454 4.43 1.47 -25.31
N GLY A 455 4.44 1.80 -26.61
CA GLY A 455 5.55 1.49 -27.51
C GLY A 455 6.77 2.34 -27.17
N GLY A 456 6.61 3.67 -27.15
CA GLY A 456 7.65 4.62 -26.78
C GLY A 456 8.22 4.38 -25.38
N ALA A 457 7.37 4.02 -24.41
CA ALA A 457 7.85 3.66 -23.07
C ALA A 457 8.72 2.39 -23.06
N LYS A 458 8.39 1.38 -23.87
CA LYS A 458 9.22 0.17 -24.01
C LYS A 458 10.55 0.49 -24.71
N ASP A 459 10.51 1.32 -25.74
CA ASP A 459 11.71 1.73 -26.48
C ASP A 459 12.67 2.54 -25.60
N LEU A 460 12.14 3.40 -24.72
CA LEU A 460 12.93 4.11 -23.71
C LEU A 460 13.68 3.14 -22.79
N MET A 461 12.97 2.14 -22.24
CA MET A 461 13.58 1.15 -21.35
C MET A 461 14.63 0.32 -22.10
N ALA A 462 14.33 -0.13 -23.32
CA ALA A 462 15.25 -0.87 -24.17
C ALA A 462 16.51 -0.07 -24.53
N ASN A 463 16.38 1.24 -24.75
CA ASN A 463 17.51 2.13 -24.98
C ASN A 463 18.44 2.19 -23.76
N MET A 464 17.90 2.28 -22.55
CA MET A 464 18.72 2.26 -21.33
C MET A 464 19.41 0.91 -21.11
N VAL A 465 18.73 -0.22 -21.37
CA VAL A 465 19.35 -1.56 -21.32
C VAL A 465 20.53 -1.66 -22.29
N LYS A 466 20.42 -1.07 -23.49
CA LYS A 466 21.52 -1.04 -24.47
C LYS A 466 22.71 -0.20 -24.01
N LEU A 467 22.49 0.87 -23.26
CA LEU A 467 23.54 1.76 -22.72
C LEU A 467 24.28 1.14 -21.53
N MET A 468 23.59 0.35 -20.70
CA MET A 468 24.10 -0.19 -19.43
C MET A 468 25.50 -0.83 -19.49
N PRO A 469 25.88 -1.62 -20.52
CA PRO A 469 27.20 -2.25 -20.57
C PRO A 469 28.39 -1.27 -20.69
N SER A 470 28.16 0.00 -21.07
CA SER A 470 29.20 0.99 -21.34
C SER A 470 29.18 2.13 -20.33
N LEU A 471 29.82 1.92 -19.17
CA LEU A 471 29.92 2.96 -18.13
C LEU A 471 30.65 4.22 -18.62
N ASP A 472 31.60 4.10 -19.55
CA ASP A 472 32.29 5.26 -20.14
C ASP A 472 31.34 6.11 -20.98
N GLU A 473 30.47 5.50 -21.79
CA GLU A 473 29.46 6.21 -22.56
C GLU A 473 28.44 6.89 -21.64
N ILE A 474 27.96 6.17 -20.61
CA ILE A 474 27.06 6.74 -19.59
C ILE A 474 27.73 7.93 -18.92
N ASN A 475 28.98 7.80 -18.47
CA ASN A 475 29.69 8.87 -17.79
C ASN A 475 30.01 10.06 -18.72
N ASN A 476 30.24 9.84 -20.01
CA ASN A 476 30.37 10.92 -20.99
C ASN A 476 29.06 11.71 -21.12
N ILE A 477 27.90 11.04 -21.12
CA ILE A 477 26.58 11.70 -21.11
C ILE A 477 26.40 12.47 -19.80
N VAL A 478 26.61 11.82 -18.65
CA VAL A 478 26.45 12.43 -17.31
C VAL A 478 27.31 13.69 -17.20
N LYS A 479 28.61 13.59 -17.50
CA LYS A 479 29.55 14.71 -17.40
C LYS A 479 29.34 15.78 -18.46
N GLY A 480 28.83 15.41 -19.63
CA GLY A 480 28.43 16.35 -20.68
C GLY A 480 27.18 17.17 -20.32
N VAL A 481 26.28 16.60 -19.50
CA VAL A 481 25.09 17.29 -18.98
C VAL A 481 25.45 18.12 -17.75
N ARG A 482 26.13 17.51 -16.78
CA ARG A 482 26.53 18.13 -15.50
C ARG A 482 27.89 17.62 -15.04
N SER A 483 28.90 18.48 -15.06
CA SER A 483 30.26 18.12 -14.66
C SER A 483 30.42 17.86 -13.15
N ASP A 484 29.54 18.46 -12.34
CA ASP A 484 29.48 18.39 -10.88
C ASP A 484 28.75 17.14 -10.34
N VAL A 485 27.96 16.44 -11.17
CA VAL A 485 27.34 15.17 -10.79
C VAL A 485 28.38 14.06 -10.77
N SER A 486 28.40 13.24 -9.72
CA SER A 486 29.34 12.12 -9.55
C SER A 486 29.33 11.13 -10.72
N LYS A 487 30.37 10.30 -10.84
CA LYS A 487 30.42 9.26 -11.88
C LYS A 487 29.49 8.10 -11.53
N VAL A 488 28.88 7.51 -12.54
CA VAL A 488 28.19 6.21 -12.44
C VAL A 488 29.26 5.12 -12.33
N VAL A 489 29.17 4.31 -11.27
CA VAL A 489 30.10 3.22 -10.95
C VAL A 489 29.49 1.84 -11.17
N ASN A 490 28.16 1.74 -11.25
CA ASN A 490 27.46 0.51 -11.59
C ASN A 490 26.13 0.84 -12.29
N ALA A 491 25.72 -0.02 -13.22
CA ALA A 491 24.41 0.03 -13.85
C ALA A 491 23.90 -1.39 -14.09
N ASP A 492 22.67 -1.67 -13.66
CA ASP A 492 22.07 -3.00 -13.80
C ASP A 492 20.56 -2.92 -14.10
N GLU A 493 20.02 -4.07 -14.49
CA GLU A 493 18.59 -4.30 -14.55
C GLU A 493 18.26 -5.27 -13.41
N PHE A 494 17.51 -4.78 -12.42
CA PHE A 494 17.32 -5.47 -11.15
C PHE A 494 16.66 -6.83 -11.35
N GLU A 495 17.31 -7.86 -10.82
CA GLU A 495 16.84 -9.23 -10.69
C GLU A 495 16.83 -9.59 -9.21
N TYR A 496 15.74 -10.21 -8.75
CA TYR A 496 15.61 -10.69 -7.38
C TYR A 496 15.41 -12.19 -7.37
N LYS A 497 16.23 -12.88 -6.58
CA LYS A 497 16.05 -14.29 -6.26
C LYS A 497 15.51 -14.39 -4.83
N ASP A 498 14.28 -14.85 -4.69
CA ASP A 498 13.62 -14.97 -3.40
C ASP A 498 14.35 -16.02 -2.52
N PRO A 499 14.77 -15.67 -1.30
CA PRO A 499 15.53 -16.58 -0.45
C PRO A 499 14.67 -17.67 0.20
N VAL A 500 13.34 -17.59 0.09
CA VAL A 500 12.38 -18.51 0.71
C VAL A 500 11.92 -19.56 -0.29
N ASP A 501 11.39 -19.13 -1.45
CA ASP A 501 10.84 -20.05 -2.46
C ASP A 501 11.77 -20.29 -3.67
N GLY A 502 12.87 -19.54 -3.78
CA GLY A 502 13.86 -19.68 -4.84
C GLY A 502 13.43 -19.13 -6.21
N SER A 503 12.23 -18.53 -6.31
CA SER A 503 11.75 -17.88 -7.52
C SER A 503 12.64 -16.71 -7.94
N VAL A 504 12.64 -16.41 -9.24
CA VAL A 504 13.47 -15.34 -9.82
C VAL A 504 12.58 -14.35 -10.56
N SER A 505 12.52 -13.12 -10.06
CA SER A 505 11.83 -12.01 -10.69
C SER A 505 12.84 -11.13 -11.44
N LYS A 506 12.80 -11.16 -12.76
CA LYS A 506 13.70 -10.39 -13.65
C LYS A 506 13.06 -9.08 -14.09
N ASN A 507 13.86 -8.17 -14.66
CA ASN A 507 13.38 -6.95 -15.32
C ASN A 507 12.59 -6.02 -14.37
N GLN A 508 13.00 -5.93 -13.10
CA GLN A 508 12.23 -5.24 -12.06
C GLN A 508 12.48 -3.72 -11.99
N GLY A 509 13.47 -3.25 -12.75
CA GLY A 509 13.79 -1.83 -12.96
C GLY A 509 15.26 -1.63 -13.31
N ILE A 510 15.56 -0.55 -14.03
CA ILE A 510 16.92 -0.18 -14.42
C ILE A 510 17.49 0.75 -13.37
N ARG A 511 18.73 0.51 -12.93
CA ARG A 511 19.39 1.26 -11.85
C ARG A 511 20.74 1.78 -12.30
N PHE A 512 21.04 3.01 -11.93
CA PHE A 512 22.36 3.62 -12.06
C PHE A 512 22.84 4.05 -10.67
N PHE A 513 24.03 3.61 -10.28
CA PHE A 513 24.63 3.88 -8.98
C PHE A 513 25.82 4.82 -9.16
N PHE A 514 25.89 5.85 -8.33
CA PHE A 514 26.91 6.88 -8.39
C PHE A 514 27.93 6.70 -7.26
N GLU A 515 29.15 7.18 -7.48
CA GLU A 515 30.27 7.06 -6.53
C GLU A 515 29.97 7.67 -5.15
N ASP A 516 29.15 8.72 -5.10
CA ASP A 516 28.77 9.42 -3.86
C ASP A 516 27.59 8.76 -3.11
N GLY A 517 27.07 7.64 -3.62
CA GLY A 517 25.90 6.95 -3.06
C GLY A 517 24.57 7.39 -3.64
N SER A 518 24.56 8.35 -4.58
CA SER A 518 23.35 8.72 -5.33
C SER A 518 22.86 7.57 -6.22
N ARG A 519 21.56 7.57 -6.55
CA ARG A 519 20.94 6.57 -7.42
C ARG A 519 19.92 7.18 -8.37
N LEU A 520 19.86 6.63 -9.58
CA LEU A 520 18.72 6.81 -10.49
C LEU A 520 18.08 5.45 -10.74
N VAL A 521 16.76 5.39 -10.65
CA VAL A 521 15.98 4.17 -10.94
C VAL A 521 14.89 4.50 -11.94
N PHE A 522 14.70 3.62 -12.93
CA PHE A 522 13.63 3.71 -13.92
C PHE A 522 12.79 2.44 -13.89
N ARG A 523 11.47 2.60 -13.80
CA ARG A 523 10.52 1.47 -13.83
C ARG A 523 9.36 1.76 -14.77
N LEU A 524 8.92 0.71 -15.47
CA LEU A 524 7.68 0.71 -16.23
C LEU A 524 6.60 0.04 -15.37
N SER A 525 5.60 0.82 -14.93
CA SER A 525 4.53 0.32 -14.06
C SER A 525 3.45 -0.44 -14.84
N GLY A 526 2.94 -1.52 -14.25
CA GLY A 526 1.81 -2.30 -14.76
C GLY A 526 0.47 -2.04 -14.06
N THR A 527 0.37 -1.02 -13.20
CA THR A 527 -0.82 -0.76 -12.36
C THR A 527 -1.85 0.20 -12.97
N GLY A 528 -1.60 0.75 -14.16
CA GLY A 528 -2.51 1.67 -14.83
C GLY A 528 -3.72 0.97 -15.44
N SER A 529 -4.88 1.64 -15.42
CA SER A 529 -6.08 1.22 -16.14
C SER A 529 -5.99 1.51 -17.64
N GLU A 530 -5.19 2.51 -18.03
CA GLU A 530 -5.00 3.00 -19.40
C GLU A 530 -3.52 3.35 -19.66
N GLY A 531 -3.04 3.14 -20.89
CA GLY A 531 -1.66 3.47 -21.30
C GLY A 531 -0.56 2.75 -20.51
N ALA A 532 0.65 3.32 -20.54
CA ALA A 532 1.78 2.93 -19.68
C ALA A 532 2.16 4.06 -18.73
N THR A 533 2.83 3.74 -17.63
CA THR A 533 3.39 4.73 -16.70
C THR A 533 4.86 4.47 -16.48
N ILE A 534 5.71 5.46 -16.75
CA ILE A 534 7.14 5.41 -16.42
C ILE A 534 7.33 6.13 -15.08
N ARG A 535 8.01 5.47 -14.14
CA ARG A 535 8.38 6.04 -12.86
C ARG A 535 9.88 6.21 -12.80
N LEU A 536 10.31 7.44 -12.56
CA LEU A 536 11.71 7.83 -12.36
C LEU A 536 11.90 8.17 -10.89
N TYR A 537 12.82 7.48 -10.22
CA TYR A 537 13.19 7.71 -8.83
C TYR A 537 14.61 8.25 -8.79
N ILE A 538 14.80 9.31 -8.03
CA ILE A 538 16.04 10.09 -8.00
C ILE A 538 16.43 10.25 -6.54
N GLU A 539 17.65 9.85 -6.24
CA GLU A 539 18.18 9.88 -4.88
C GLU A 539 19.58 10.47 -4.83
N GLN A 540 19.83 11.33 -3.85
CA GLN A 540 21.16 11.81 -3.49
C GLN A 540 21.42 11.58 -2.00
N TYR A 541 22.52 10.91 -1.68
CA TYR A 541 22.99 10.78 -0.30
C TYR A 541 23.87 11.97 0.10
N GLU A 542 23.58 12.57 1.25
CA GLU A 542 24.32 13.69 1.82
C GLU A 542 24.63 13.43 3.30
N LYS A 543 25.89 13.64 3.68
CA LYS A 543 26.37 13.44 5.07
C LYS A 543 26.96 14.71 5.69
N ASP A 544 27.20 15.74 4.89
CA ASP A 544 27.70 17.02 5.38
C ASP A 544 26.59 17.75 6.16
N PRO A 545 26.76 17.98 7.48
CA PRO A 545 25.75 18.64 8.31
C PRO A 545 25.33 20.03 7.80
N SER A 546 26.21 20.71 7.04
CA SER A 546 25.88 22.01 6.45
C SER A 546 24.95 21.90 5.22
N LYS A 547 24.84 20.71 4.63
CA LYS A 547 24.10 20.48 3.38
C LYS A 547 22.84 19.64 3.55
N ILE A 548 22.70 18.84 4.61
CA ILE A 548 21.50 18.02 4.88
C ILE A 548 20.21 18.84 5.10
N GLY A 549 20.33 20.15 5.34
CA GLY A 549 19.21 21.06 5.54
C GLY A 549 18.62 21.69 4.28
N ARG A 550 19.20 21.45 3.10
CA ARG A 550 18.73 22.04 1.82
C ARG A 550 17.32 21.57 1.44
N ASP A 551 16.67 22.33 0.57
CA ASP A 551 15.45 21.90 -0.11
C ASP A 551 15.73 20.68 -1.00
N SER A 552 14.78 19.75 -1.07
CA SER A 552 14.96 18.50 -1.82
C SER A 552 15.02 18.73 -3.32
N GLN A 553 14.22 19.65 -3.87
CA GLN A 553 14.19 19.91 -5.31
C GLN A 553 15.48 20.62 -5.73
N GLU A 554 15.99 21.54 -4.92
CA GLU A 554 17.30 22.17 -5.16
C GLU A 554 18.46 21.18 -5.12
N ALA A 555 18.47 20.26 -4.13
CA ALA A 555 19.51 19.25 -4.00
C ALA A 555 19.51 18.27 -5.19
N LEU A 556 18.32 17.87 -5.66
CA LEU A 556 18.15 16.84 -6.69
C LEU A 556 18.15 17.38 -8.13
N ALA A 557 17.98 18.69 -8.35
CA ALA A 557 17.93 19.29 -9.69
C ALA A 557 19.07 18.83 -10.64
N PRO A 558 20.35 18.74 -10.22
CA PRO A 558 21.42 18.24 -11.09
C PRO A 558 21.19 16.80 -11.57
N LEU A 559 20.72 15.92 -10.67
CA LEU A 559 20.43 14.53 -11.01
C LEU A 559 19.17 14.39 -11.86
N VAL A 560 18.17 15.25 -11.66
CA VAL A 560 16.97 15.32 -12.53
C VAL A 560 17.37 15.63 -13.96
N GLU A 561 18.20 16.65 -14.18
CA GLU A 561 18.69 17.01 -15.52
C GLU A 561 19.42 15.85 -16.20
N VAL A 562 20.32 15.19 -15.46
CA VAL A 562 21.05 14.00 -15.92
C VAL A 562 20.09 12.87 -16.26
N ALA A 563 19.12 12.56 -15.39
CA ALA A 563 18.19 11.46 -15.58
C ALA A 563 17.34 11.64 -16.86
N LEU A 564 16.80 12.84 -17.08
CA LEU A 564 15.95 13.12 -18.23
C LEU A 564 16.72 13.06 -19.56
N LYS A 565 18.00 13.47 -19.55
CA LYS A 565 18.87 13.38 -20.72
C LYS A 565 19.37 11.97 -20.97
N LEU A 566 19.79 11.26 -19.93
CA LEU A 566 20.26 9.87 -20.02
C LEU A 566 19.15 8.95 -20.56
N SER A 567 17.91 9.12 -20.08
CA SER A 567 16.78 8.29 -20.50
C SER A 567 16.15 8.75 -21.82
N LYS A 568 16.49 9.94 -22.33
CA LYS A 568 15.82 10.59 -23.46
C LYS A 568 14.29 10.66 -23.28
N MET A 569 13.83 10.97 -22.06
CA MET A 569 12.42 10.90 -21.66
C MET A 569 11.48 11.59 -22.66
N LYS A 570 11.80 12.84 -23.03
CA LYS A 570 10.99 13.64 -23.94
C LYS A 570 10.97 13.08 -25.37
N GLU A 571 12.07 12.51 -25.85
CA GLU A 571 12.18 12.00 -27.22
C GLU A 571 11.30 10.75 -27.41
N PHE A 572 11.30 9.84 -26.44
CA PHE A 572 10.53 8.60 -26.52
C PHE A 572 9.06 8.77 -26.13
N THR A 573 8.73 9.71 -25.24
CA THR A 573 7.36 9.83 -24.69
C THR A 573 6.61 11.08 -25.17
N GLY A 574 7.31 12.05 -25.76
CA GLY A 574 6.78 13.39 -26.04
C GLY A 574 6.56 14.27 -24.80
N ARG A 575 6.74 13.75 -23.58
CA ARG A 575 6.47 14.49 -22.33
C ARG A 575 7.66 15.34 -21.92
N SER A 576 7.43 16.63 -21.70
CA SER A 576 8.45 17.56 -21.20
C SER A 576 8.46 17.73 -19.68
N ALA A 577 7.44 17.22 -18.99
CA ALA A 577 7.28 17.30 -17.54
C ALA A 577 6.56 16.04 -17.03
N PRO A 578 6.80 15.63 -15.77
CA PRO A 578 6.05 14.54 -15.14
C PRO A 578 4.58 14.97 -14.92
N THR A 579 3.69 13.98 -14.86
CA THR A 579 2.30 14.19 -14.44
C THR A 579 2.21 14.44 -12.93
N VAL A 580 2.98 13.68 -12.14
CA VAL A 580 3.01 13.78 -10.68
C VAL A 580 4.46 13.81 -10.19
N ILE A 581 4.73 14.64 -9.18
CA ILE A 581 5.99 14.67 -8.43
C ILE A 581 5.67 14.33 -6.98
N THR A 582 6.42 13.39 -6.41
CA THR A 582 6.34 12.99 -5.00
C THR A 582 7.66 13.22 -4.28
#